data_AF-A0A7G9BJF2-F1
#
_entry.id   AF-A0A7G9BJF2-F1
#
_cell.length_a   1.000
_cell.length_b   1.000
_cell.length_c   1.000
_cell.angle_alpha   90.00
_cell.angle_beta   90.00
_cell.angle_gamma   90.00
#
_symmetry.space_group_name_H-M   'P 1'
#
loop_
_entity.id
_entity.type
_entity.pdbx_description
1 polymer ?
#
loop_
_entity_poly.entity_id
_entity_poly.type
_entity_poly.pdbx_seq_one_letter_code
_entity_poly.pdbx_strand_id
1 'polypeptide(L)'
;MKAENITEKQVVSFLKQRQQQLLDELKSIEVTINAIAQTKSASSNDRFQMDIDGSVSLKPKKKNVKSLVPQESFNPNSKLDQKISYALTQIGTGYKDDILEVLNKAQPEADPYKVEKAVAVRLSYLLKNDFIQATKHGRSYKYSLK
;
A
#
# COMPACT_ATOMS: atom_id res chain seq x y z
N MET A 1 -10.82 35.94 21.41
CA MET A 1 -11.37 35.18 20.26
C MET A 1 -12.79 34.76 20.61
N LYS A 2 -13.76 34.88 19.70
CA LYS A 2 -15.16 34.50 20.00
C LYS A 2 -15.33 33.00 19.77
N ALA A 3 -15.83 32.27 20.76
CA ALA A 3 -16.28 30.91 20.57
C ALA A 3 -17.62 30.94 19.81
N GLU A 4 -17.69 30.30 18.65
CA GLU A 4 -18.95 30.11 17.94
C GLU A 4 -19.74 29.01 18.66
N ASN A 5 -20.91 29.36 19.19
CA ASN A 5 -21.78 28.41 19.87
C ASN A 5 -22.36 27.44 18.84
N ILE A 6 -21.72 26.28 18.69
CA ILE A 6 -22.18 25.18 17.84
C ILE A 6 -23.60 24.81 18.27
N THR A 7 -24.57 25.04 17.39
CA THR A 7 -25.98 24.77 17.69
C THR A 7 -26.26 23.28 17.59
N GLU A 8 -27.18 22.77 18.41
CA GLU A 8 -27.60 21.36 18.38
C GLU A 8 -28.03 20.91 16.97
N LYS A 9 -28.65 21.80 16.19
CA LYS A 9 -29.01 21.57 14.79
C LYS A 9 -27.79 21.28 13.91
N GLN A 10 -26.68 22.00 14.10
CA GLN A 10 -25.42 21.76 13.38
C GLN A 10 -24.79 20.42 13.77
N VAL A 11 -24.84 20.04 15.05
CA VAL A 11 -24.38 18.72 15.54
C VAL A 11 -25.21 17.62 14.89
N VAL A 12 -26.55 17.74 14.90
CA VAL A 12 -27.45 16.75 14.28
C VAL A 12 -27.25 16.66 12.78
N SER A 13 -27.02 17.77 12.06
CA SER A 13 -26.71 17.70 10.62
C SER A 13 -25.36 17.04 10.34
N PHE A 14 -24.33 17.33 11.15
CA PHE A 14 -23.02 16.69 11.02
C PHE A 14 -23.09 15.18 11.28
N LEU A 15 -23.80 14.76 12.33
CA LEU A 15 -23.99 13.34 12.65
C LEU A 15 -24.77 12.60 11.55
N LYS A 16 -25.81 13.22 10.97
CA LYS A 16 -26.54 12.65 9.81
C LYS A 16 -25.66 12.56 8.56
N GLN A 17 -24.86 13.58 8.27
CA GLN A 17 -23.92 13.55 7.16
C GLN A 17 -22.86 12.45 7.36
N ARG A 18 -22.35 12.29 8.59
CA ARG A 18 -21.39 11.23 8.94
C ARG A 18 -22.01 9.84 8.86
N GLN A 19 -23.27 9.69 9.27
CA GLN A 19 -24.04 8.46 9.10
C GLN A 19 -24.16 8.07 7.62
N GLN A 20 -24.47 9.03 6.74
CA GLN A 20 -24.57 8.77 5.29
C GLN A 20 -23.23 8.33 4.70
N GLN A 21 -22.12 9.01 5.04
CA GLN A 21 -20.78 8.62 4.59
C GLN A 21 -20.45 7.16 4.95
N LEU A 22 -20.74 6.74 6.18
CA LEU A 22 -20.48 5.36 6.63
C LEU A 22 -21.34 4.32 5.89
N LEU A 23 -22.58 4.67 5.50
CA LEU A 23 -23.43 3.79 4.68
C LEU A 23 -22.89 3.66 3.25
N ASP A 24 -22.38 4.76 2.67
CA ASP A 24 -21.79 4.75 1.33
C ASP A 24 -20.45 3.96 1.31
N GLU A 25 -19.63 4.10 2.36
CA GLU A 25 -18.42 3.28 2.60
C GLU A 25 -18.78 1.78 2.70
N LEU A 26 -19.79 1.40 3.50
CA LEU A 26 -20.25 0.01 3.62
C LEU A 26 -20.75 -0.56 2.29
N LYS A 27 -21.50 0.22 1.51
CA LYS A 27 -22.00 -0.19 0.19
C LYS A 27 -20.87 -0.44 -0.81
N SER A 28 -19.80 0.37 -0.76
CA SER A 28 -18.60 0.16 -1.59
C SER A 28 -17.87 -1.14 -1.21
N ILE A 29 -17.77 -1.43 0.09
CA ILE A 29 -17.21 -2.69 0.61
C ILE A 29 -18.06 -3.89 0.13
N GLU A 30 -19.39 -3.79 0.19
CA GLU A 30 -20.31 -4.86 -0.25
C GLU A 30 -20.19 -5.14 -1.77
N VAL A 31 -20.11 -4.11 -2.60
CA VAL A 31 -19.85 -4.26 -4.05
C VAL A 31 -18.51 -4.98 -4.29
N THR A 32 -17.48 -4.63 -3.52
CA THR A 32 -16.15 -5.26 -3.62
C THR A 32 -16.19 -6.74 -3.21
N ILE A 33 -16.91 -7.07 -2.12
CA ILE A 33 -17.12 -8.45 -1.67
C ILE A 33 -17.85 -9.26 -2.74
N ASN A 34 -18.90 -8.70 -3.35
CA ASN A 34 -19.68 -9.38 -4.37
C ASN A 34 -18.86 -9.65 -5.65
N ALA A 35 -18.01 -8.72 -6.08
CA ALA A 35 -17.08 -8.95 -7.20
C ALA A 35 -16.07 -10.08 -6.90
N ILE A 36 -15.55 -10.16 -5.66
CA ILE A 36 -14.64 -11.22 -5.22
C ILE A 36 -15.37 -12.57 -5.07
N ALA A 37 -16.65 -12.57 -4.69
CA ALA A 37 -17.45 -13.78 -4.61
C ALA A 37 -17.78 -14.35 -5.99
N GLN A 38 -18.19 -13.49 -6.94
CA GLN A 38 -18.52 -13.89 -8.32
C GLN A 38 -17.28 -14.38 -9.10
N THR A 39 -16.12 -13.76 -8.90
CA THR A 39 -14.87 -14.24 -9.53
C THR A 39 -14.38 -15.59 -9.00
N LYS A 40 -14.81 -16.01 -7.80
CA LYS A 40 -14.55 -17.37 -7.28
C LYS A 40 -15.49 -18.45 -7.83
N SER A 41 -16.69 -18.08 -8.29
CA SER A 41 -17.66 -19.03 -8.87
C SER A 41 -17.55 -19.20 -10.38
N ALA A 42 -16.79 -18.36 -11.08
CA ALA A 42 -16.56 -18.44 -12.53
C ALA A 42 -15.32 -19.30 -12.95
N SER A 43 -14.82 -20.17 -12.07
CA SER A 43 -13.60 -20.98 -12.33
C SER A 43 -13.89 -22.44 -12.73
N SER A 44 -14.77 -22.66 -13.71
CA SER A 44 -14.95 -23.97 -14.35
C SER A 44 -15.58 -23.86 -15.74
N ASN A 45 -14.78 -24.17 -16.78
CA ASN A 45 -15.11 -24.23 -18.22
C ASN A 45 -15.61 -22.90 -18.82
N ASP A 46 -15.08 -22.41 -19.94
CA ASP A 46 -14.93 -23.16 -21.19
C ASP A 46 -13.66 -22.84 -22.01
N ARG A 47 -13.44 -23.59 -23.09
CA ARG A 47 -12.36 -23.49 -24.08
C ARG A 47 -12.82 -22.78 -25.37
N PHE A 48 -11.86 -22.68 -26.32
CA PHE A 48 -11.99 -22.28 -27.73
C PHE A 48 -11.96 -20.75 -27.97
N GLN A 49 -10.84 -20.24 -28.52
CA GLN A 49 -10.54 -19.96 -29.96
C GLN A 49 -11.17 -18.61 -30.41
N MET A 50 -10.59 -17.77 -31.30
CA MET A 50 -9.31 -17.66 -32.04
C MET A 50 -9.28 -16.23 -32.68
N ASP A 51 -8.19 -15.59 -33.10
CA ASP A 51 -6.72 -15.76 -32.97
C ASP A 51 -6.03 -14.40 -33.33
N ILE A 52 -4.69 -14.35 -33.48
CA ILE A 52 -3.87 -13.24 -34.04
C ILE A 52 -3.71 -12.03 -33.07
N ASP A 53 -2.55 -11.39 -32.84
CA ASP A 53 -1.26 -11.37 -33.55
C ASP A 53 -0.04 -11.49 -32.59
N GLY A 54 1.15 -11.65 -33.16
CA GLY A 54 2.39 -11.95 -32.44
C GLY A 54 2.96 -10.80 -31.60
N SER A 55 3.20 -11.09 -30.32
CA SER A 55 4.35 -10.51 -29.61
C SER A 55 5.01 -11.54 -28.69
N VAL A 56 6.35 -11.65 -28.80
CA VAL A 56 7.16 -12.58 -28.01
C VAL A 56 7.27 -12.03 -26.59
N SER A 57 6.28 -12.31 -25.76
CA SER A 57 6.33 -12.01 -24.33
C SER A 57 6.59 -13.29 -23.53
N LEU A 58 7.88 -13.53 -23.26
CA LEU A 58 8.38 -14.59 -22.40
C LEU A 58 7.72 -14.49 -21.02
N LYS A 59 6.64 -15.24 -20.79
CA LYS A 59 5.99 -15.33 -19.47
C LYS A 59 7.04 -15.75 -18.44
N PRO A 60 7.46 -14.88 -17.50
CA PRO A 60 8.46 -15.26 -16.53
C PRO A 60 7.87 -16.37 -15.66
N LYS A 61 8.57 -17.51 -15.59
CA LYS A 61 8.17 -18.63 -14.73
C LYS A 61 7.97 -18.09 -13.32
N LYS A 62 6.77 -18.24 -12.76
CA LYS A 62 6.45 -17.87 -11.37
C LYS A 62 7.28 -18.72 -10.40
N LYS A 63 8.54 -18.30 -10.19
CA LYS A 63 9.23 -18.59 -8.93
C LYS A 63 8.38 -17.94 -7.84
N ASN A 64 8.09 -18.68 -6.76
CA ASN A 64 7.53 -18.11 -5.54
C ASN A 64 8.60 -17.25 -4.85
N VAL A 65 8.96 -16.13 -5.49
CA VAL A 65 9.74 -15.07 -4.87
C VAL A 65 8.80 -14.41 -3.88
N LYS A 66 9.17 -14.49 -2.60
CA LYS A 66 8.52 -13.75 -1.53
C LYS A 66 8.86 -12.26 -1.72
N SER A 67 8.29 -11.59 -2.70
CA SER A 67 8.49 -10.15 -2.93
C SER A 67 7.50 -9.33 -2.10
N LEU A 68 7.89 -8.11 -1.72
CA LEU A 68 6.95 -7.17 -1.13
C LEU A 68 5.99 -6.66 -2.21
N VAL A 69 4.69 -6.81 -1.98
CA VAL A 69 3.66 -6.29 -2.90
C VAL A 69 3.71 -4.76 -2.87
N PRO A 70 3.79 -4.05 -4.02
CA PRO A 70 3.68 -2.60 -4.09
C PRO A 70 2.42 -2.08 -3.38
N GLN A 71 2.47 -0.87 -2.83
CA GLN A 71 1.34 -0.25 -2.14
C GLN A 71 1.16 1.18 -2.64
N GLU A 72 0.02 1.45 -3.25
CA GLU A 72 -0.30 2.78 -3.80
C GLU A 72 -0.91 3.71 -2.73
N SER A 73 -1.55 3.15 -1.70
CA SER A 73 -2.19 3.90 -0.62
C SER A 73 -1.43 3.79 0.71
N PHE A 74 -1.18 4.93 1.35
CA PHE A 74 -0.62 4.97 2.70
C PHE A 74 -1.69 4.66 3.75
N ASN A 75 -1.38 3.77 4.69
CA ASN A 75 -2.25 3.40 5.79
C ASN A 75 -1.51 3.60 7.13
N PRO A 76 -1.87 4.58 7.97
CA PRO A 76 -1.17 4.85 9.24
C PRO A 76 -1.16 3.64 10.20
N ASN A 77 -2.19 2.80 10.16
CA ASN A 77 -2.32 1.61 11.00
C ASN A 77 -1.70 0.33 10.38
N SER A 78 -1.08 0.42 9.19
CA SER A 78 -0.50 -0.76 8.52
C SER A 78 0.81 -1.20 9.15
N LYS A 79 1.23 -2.44 8.84
CA LYS A 79 2.56 -2.92 9.23
C LYS A 79 3.65 -2.08 8.56
N LEU A 80 4.80 -1.95 9.22
CA LEU A 80 5.94 -1.19 8.70
C LEU A 80 6.40 -1.68 7.33
N ASP A 81 6.25 -2.97 7.03
CA ASP A 81 6.52 -3.55 5.70
C ASP A 81 5.68 -2.88 4.60
N GLN A 82 4.38 -2.68 4.84
CA GLN A 82 3.47 -2.03 3.88
C GLN A 82 3.82 -0.54 3.74
N LYS A 83 4.26 0.11 4.82
CA LYS A 83 4.74 1.50 4.78
C LYS A 83 6.04 1.62 3.98
N ILE A 84 7.00 0.71 4.15
CA ILE A 84 8.24 0.64 3.37
C ILE A 84 7.92 0.32 1.90
N SER A 85 6.99 -0.60 1.62
CA SER A 85 6.49 -0.86 0.26
C SER A 85 5.93 0.40 -0.37
N TYR A 86 5.06 1.13 0.33
CA TYR A 86 4.50 2.40 -0.15
C TYR A 86 5.61 3.41 -0.48
N ALA A 87 6.56 3.63 0.43
CA ALA A 87 7.68 4.53 0.20
C ALA A 87 8.53 4.11 -1.02
N LEU A 88 8.84 2.81 -1.15
CA LEU A 88 9.56 2.28 -2.32
C LEU A 88 8.73 2.31 -3.61
N THR A 89 7.39 2.29 -3.53
CA THR A 89 6.49 2.45 -4.69
C THR A 89 6.50 3.90 -5.17
N GLN A 90 6.52 4.87 -4.25
CA GLN A 90 6.58 6.31 -4.56
C GLN A 90 7.95 6.75 -5.11
N ILE A 91 9.06 6.22 -4.56
CA ILE A 91 10.43 6.60 -4.94
C ILE A 91 10.99 5.70 -6.08
N GLY A 92 10.46 4.47 -6.21
CA GLY A 92 10.97 3.42 -7.09
C GLY A 92 12.29 2.80 -6.58
N THR A 93 13.34 3.62 -6.45
CA THR A 93 14.66 3.20 -5.93
C THR A 93 15.27 4.31 -5.06
N GLY A 94 15.60 4.02 -3.79
CA GLY A 94 16.02 5.05 -2.83
C GLY A 94 16.91 4.52 -1.71
N TYR A 95 17.61 5.43 -1.05
CA TYR A 95 18.35 5.17 0.18
C TYR A 95 17.41 5.10 1.40
N LYS A 96 17.96 4.67 2.54
CA LYS A 96 17.24 4.66 3.84
C LYS A 96 16.64 6.03 4.16
N ASP A 97 17.36 7.11 3.87
CA ASP A 97 16.94 8.47 4.20
C ASP A 97 15.79 8.96 3.30
N ASP A 98 15.81 8.67 1.99
CA ASP A 98 14.71 8.96 1.05
C ASP A 98 13.40 8.27 1.49
N ILE A 99 13.51 7.00 1.92
CA ILE A 99 12.38 6.21 2.44
C ILE A 99 11.82 6.87 3.71
N LEU A 100 12.68 7.36 4.59
CA LEU A 100 12.27 8.06 5.82
C LEU A 100 11.60 9.40 5.52
N GLU A 101 12.06 10.14 4.51
CA GLU A 101 11.44 11.39 4.10
C GLU A 101 9.98 11.17 3.67
N VAL A 102 9.72 10.15 2.83
CA VAL A 102 8.34 9.82 2.41
C VAL A 102 7.48 9.34 3.57
N LEU A 103 8.04 8.56 4.51
CA LEU A 103 7.32 8.09 5.69
C LEU A 103 6.99 9.23 6.67
N ASN A 104 7.91 10.17 6.89
CA ASN A 104 7.69 11.32 7.76
C ASN A 104 6.70 12.31 7.13
N LYS A 105 6.71 12.49 5.79
CA LYS A 105 5.67 13.24 5.07
C LYS A 105 4.28 12.60 5.20
N ALA A 106 4.20 11.27 5.16
CA ALA A 106 2.94 10.54 5.26
C ALA A 106 2.42 10.39 6.71
N GLN A 107 3.29 10.47 7.72
CA GLN A 107 2.93 10.38 9.13
C GLN A 107 3.75 11.37 9.99
N PRO A 108 3.44 12.68 9.94
CA PRO A 108 4.19 13.71 10.67
C PRO A 108 4.04 13.63 12.19
N GLU A 109 3.01 12.93 12.70
CA GLU A 109 2.80 12.69 14.14
C GLU A 109 3.73 11.61 14.74
N ALA A 110 4.45 10.87 13.91
CA ALA A 110 5.36 9.82 14.38
C ALA A 110 6.71 10.40 14.81
N ASP A 111 7.25 9.91 15.93
CA ASP A 111 8.61 10.21 16.41
C ASP A 111 9.66 9.75 15.37
N PRO A 112 10.36 10.68 14.68
CA PRO A 112 11.25 10.34 13.56
C PRO A 112 12.39 9.39 13.97
N TYR A 113 12.88 9.50 15.21
CA TYR A 113 13.99 8.68 15.71
C TYR A 113 13.57 7.22 15.96
N LYS A 114 12.31 7.01 16.37
CA LYS A 114 11.73 5.66 16.45
C LYS A 114 11.45 5.08 15.06
N VAL A 115 10.94 5.89 14.13
CA VAL A 115 10.70 5.46 12.74
C VAL A 115 12.01 5.05 12.07
N GLU A 116 13.08 5.87 12.19
CA GLU A 116 14.40 5.54 11.63
C GLU A 116 14.92 4.18 12.11
N LYS A 117 14.97 3.95 13.43
CA LYS A 117 15.46 2.68 13.98
C LYS A 117 14.63 1.50 13.50
N ALA A 118 13.31 1.64 13.50
CA ALA A 118 12.41 0.58 13.07
C ALA A 118 12.60 0.26 11.57
N VAL A 119 12.73 1.28 10.71
CA VAL A 119 12.97 1.14 9.27
C VAL A 119 14.34 0.50 9.00
N ALA A 120 15.40 0.91 9.69
CA ALA A 120 16.74 0.33 9.49
C ALA A 120 16.79 -1.17 9.84
N VAL A 121 16.19 -1.56 10.97
CA VAL A 121 16.05 -2.99 11.35
C VAL A 121 15.19 -3.74 10.34
N ARG A 122 14.10 -3.13 9.86
CA ARG A 122 13.17 -3.82 8.96
C ARG A 122 13.70 -3.94 7.53
N LEU A 123 14.36 -2.94 6.98
CA LEU A 123 15.08 -3.04 5.70
C LEU A 123 16.12 -4.17 5.71
N SER A 124 16.84 -4.31 6.83
CA SER A 124 17.80 -5.41 7.02
C SER A 124 17.12 -6.80 7.01
N TYR A 125 15.95 -6.92 7.66
CA TYR A 125 15.13 -8.13 7.61
C TYR A 125 14.59 -8.41 6.20
N LEU A 126 14.04 -7.40 5.53
CA LEU A 126 13.43 -7.54 4.21
C LEU A 126 14.46 -7.96 3.15
N LEU A 127 15.66 -7.36 3.19
CA LEU A 127 16.78 -7.73 2.33
C LEU A 127 17.25 -9.18 2.61
N LYS A 128 17.42 -9.56 3.88
CA LYS A 128 17.86 -10.91 4.27
C LYS A 128 16.88 -12.02 3.86
N ASN A 129 15.60 -11.69 3.67
CA ASN A 129 14.54 -12.63 3.29
C ASN A 129 14.08 -12.48 1.82
N ASP A 130 14.87 -11.82 0.97
CA ASP A 130 14.62 -11.66 -0.47
C ASP A 130 13.34 -10.86 -0.87
N PHE A 131 12.74 -10.12 0.07
CA PHE A 131 11.53 -9.32 -0.16
C PHE A 131 11.76 -8.05 -0.96
N ILE A 132 12.94 -7.46 -0.80
CA ILE A 132 13.41 -6.26 -1.51
C ILE A 132 14.81 -6.56 -2.05
N GLN A 133 15.21 -5.84 -3.09
CA GLN A 133 16.58 -5.88 -3.60
C GLN A 133 17.35 -4.62 -3.17
N ALA A 134 18.67 -4.74 -3.04
CA ALA A 134 19.51 -3.62 -2.65
C ALA A 134 20.84 -3.62 -3.41
N THR A 135 21.20 -2.48 -4.00
CA THR A 135 22.48 -2.25 -4.67
C THR A 135 23.40 -1.46 -3.74
N LYS A 136 24.61 -1.97 -3.49
CA LYS A 136 25.59 -1.29 -2.63
C LYS A 136 26.22 -0.11 -3.38
N HIS A 137 26.03 1.10 -2.86
CA HIS A 137 26.66 2.33 -3.34
C HIS A 137 27.55 2.91 -2.23
N GLY A 138 28.85 2.59 -2.29
CA GLY A 138 29.84 3.03 -1.31
C GLY A 138 29.57 2.46 0.09
N ARG A 139 29.25 3.34 1.04
CA ARG A 139 28.91 2.99 2.44
C ARG A 139 27.42 2.68 2.64
N SER A 140 26.58 2.99 1.67
CA SER A 140 25.12 2.88 1.76
C SER A 140 24.56 1.83 0.80
N TYR A 141 23.32 1.40 1.07
CA TYR A 141 22.54 0.57 0.16
C TYR A 141 21.40 1.38 -0.45
N LYS A 142 21.23 1.27 -1.77
CA LYS A 142 20.07 1.77 -2.48
C LYS A 142 19.07 0.62 -2.60
N TYR A 143 17.89 0.76 -2.01
CA TYR A 143 16.85 -0.25 -1.95
C TYR A 143 15.81 -0.04 -3.05
N SER A 144 15.20 -1.13 -3.50
CA SER A 144 14.06 -1.11 -4.41
C SER A 144 13.20 -2.36 -4.26
N LEU A 145 11.96 -2.28 -4.77
CA LEU A 145 11.11 -3.46 -4.95
C LEU A 145 11.70 -4.38 -6.03
N LYS A 146 11.31 -5.66 -6.01
CA LYS A 146 11.89 -6.76 -6.79
C LYS A 146 10.89 -7.33 -7.78
#